data_AF-A0A6G3WQD3-F1
#
_entry.id   AF-A0A6G3WQD3-F1
#
_cell.length_a   1.000
_cell.length_b   1.000
_cell.length_c   1.000
_cell.angle_alpha   90.00
_cell.angle_beta   90.00
_cell.angle_gamma   90.00
#
_symmetry.space_group_name_H-M   'P 1'
#
loop_
_entity.id
_entity.type
_entity.pdbx_description
1 polymer ?
#
loop_
_entity_poly.entity_id
_entity_poly.type
_entity_poly.pdbx_seq_one_letter_code
_entity_poly.pdbx_strand_id
1 'polypeptide(L)'
;QMCTTPQNLLIPRDGIATDDGAKSYDDVVADIAAAVTGLLGDDARASALLGALVNPDVKARVEAAGELGEVALDSRTVANAEFPDAVVRTPVVVKLDGTKTDDGAAYLSECFGPVSFAVAVESTTAALDLLRRTIRDKGAMTVGAYTTSPEVERAVEDVCLDESAQLSLNLTGGVYVNQTAAFSDFHGSGGNPAANAALCDGAFVANRFRVVEVRRQA
;
A
#
# COMPACT_ATOMS: atom_id res chain seq x y z
N GLN A 1 -4.09 7.40 5.44
CA GLN A 1 -3.50 7.10 6.76
C GLN A 1 -4.08 5.80 7.31
N MET A 2 -4.16 4.76 6.47
CA MET A 2 -4.63 3.43 6.85
C MET A 2 -3.46 2.46 6.78
N CYS A 3 -3.41 1.46 7.66
CA CYS A 3 -2.35 0.43 7.66
C CYS A 3 -2.31 -0.43 6.38
N THR A 4 -3.37 -0.40 5.57
CA THR A 4 -3.52 -1.12 4.29
C THR A 4 -3.33 -0.23 3.06
N THR A 5 -2.87 1.01 3.24
CA THR A 5 -2.64 1.94 2.11
C THR A 5 -1.39 1.50 1.34
N PRO A 6 -1.42 1.39 -0.01
CA PRO A 6 -0.23 1.09 -0.78
C PRO A 6 0.77 2.25 -0.72
N GLN A 7 2.00 1.95 -0.27
CA GLN A 7 3.10 2.91 -0.27
C GLN A 7 3.94 2.76 -1.55
N ASN A 8 4.39 1.55 -1.86
CA ASN A 8 5.33 1.31 -2.95
C ASN A 8 4.58 0.82 -4.19
N LEU A 9 4.75 1.53 -5.31
CA LEU A 9 4.30 1.13 -6.63
C LEU A 9 5.53 0.64 -7.41
N LEU A 10 5.71 -0.67 -7.51
CA LEU A 10 6.85 -1.27 -8.20
C LEU A 10 6.54 -1.37 -9.70
N ILE A 11 7.26 -0.61 -10.52
CA ILE A 11 6.96 -0.47 -11.95
C ILE A 11 8.24 -0.76 -12.75
N PRO A 12 8.23 -1.68 -13.73
CA PRO A 12 9.39 -1.90 -14.60
C PRO A 12 9.82 -0.61 -15.28
N ARG A 13 11.13 -0.30 -15.26
CA ARG A 13 11.70 0.95 -15.79
C ARG A 13 11.49 1.10 -17.29
N ASP A 14 11.40 -0.03 -18.00
CA ASP A 14 11.14 -0.07 -19.44
C ASP A 14 9.63 0.00 -19.77
N GLY A 15 8.76 0.12 -18.75
CA GLY A 15 7.33 0.30 -18.91
C GLY A 15 6.51 -0.99 -18.80
N ILE A 16 5.23 -0.90 -19.19
CA ILE A 16 4.26 -1.99 -19.15
C ILE A 16 3.51 -2.12 -20.49
N ALA A 17 2.99 -3.30 -20.76
CA ALA A 17 2.07 -3.51 -21.87
C ALA A 17 0.62 -3.19 -21.42
N THR A 18 -0.14 -2.51 -22.27
CA THR A 18 -1.58 -2.29 -22.12
C THR A 18 -2.33 -2.68 -23.40
N ASP A 19 -3.65 -2.66 -23.34
CA ASP A 19 -4.54 -2.85 -24.50
C ASP A 19 -4.39 -1.75 -25.55
N ASP A 20 -4.11 -0.52 -25.12
CA ASP A 20 -3.79 0.63 -25.99
C ASP A 20 -2.33 0.68 -26.50
N GLY A 21 -1.51 -0.33 -26.17
CA GLY A 21 -0.09 -0.41 -26.54
C GLY A 21 0.85 -0.36 -25.34
N ALA A 22 2.16 -0.23 -25.59
CA ALA A 22 3.13 -0.12 -24.50
C ALA A 22 3.06 1.29 -23.87
N LYS A 23 3.12 1.37 -22.54
CA LYS A 23 3.29 2.62 -21.79
C LYS A 23 4.64 2.63 -21.10
N SER A 24 5.37 3.74 -21.21
CA SER A 24 6.63 3.89 -20.49
C SER A 24 6.40 3.99 -18.98
N TYR A 25 7.47 3.82 -18.19
CA TYR A 25 7.43 4.08 -16.75
C TYR A 25 6.88 5.48 -16.43
N ASP A 26 7.37 6.50 -17.15
CA ASP A 26 6.95 7.89 -16.92
C ASP A 26 5.47 8.11 -17.27
N ASP A 27 4.97 7.47 -18.34
CA ASP A 27 3.54 7.54 -18.69
C ASP A 27 2.67 6.94 -17.59
N VAL A 28 3.06 5.77 -17.04
CA VAL A 28 2.33 5.13 -15.93
C VAL A 28 2.29 6.04 -14.71
N VAL A 29 3.43 6.61 -14.32
CA VAL A 29 3.52 7.50 -13.15
C VAL A 29 2.73 8.79 -13.38
N ALA A 30 2.80 9.38 -14.58
CA ALA A 30 2.06 10.57 -14.95
C ALA A 30 0.55 10.32 -14.95
N ASP A 31 0.09 9.18 -15.47
CA ASP A 31 -1.34 8.80 -15.46
C ASP A 31 -1.87 8.64 -14.03
N ILE A 32 -1.08 8.03 -13.13
CA ILE A 32 -1.43 7.92 -11.71
C ILE A 32 -1.52 9.32 -11.07
N ALA A 33 -0.51 10.17 -11.28
CA ALA A 33 -0.51 11.53 -10.76
C ALA A 33 -1.70 12.36 -11.28
N ALA A 34 -2.03 12.22 -12.57
CA ALA A 34 -3.16 12.87 -13.21
C ALA A 34 -4.49 12.36 -12.66
N ALA A 35 -4.64 11.05 -12.44
CA ALA A 35 -5.84 10.47 -11.84
C ALA A 35 -6.08 10.96 -10.41
N VAL A 36 -5.04 11.00 -9.58
CA VAL A 36 -5.12 11.54 -8.21
C VAL A 36 -5.43 13.04 -8.23
N THR A 37 -4.79 13.81 -9.12
CA THR A 37 -5.06 15.24 -9.31
C THR A 37 -6.51 15.47 -9.74
N GLY A 38 -7.00 14.72 -10.72
CA GLY A 38 -8.38 14.80 -11.19
C GLY A 38 -9.38 14.47 -10.07
N LEU A 39 -9.13 13.41 -9.30
CA LEU A 39 -9.97 13.02 -8.17
C LEU A 39 -10.01 14.08 -7.07
N LEU A 40 -8.88 14.72 -6.78
CA LEU A 40 -8.71 15.63 -5.63
C LEU A 40 -8.63 17.12 -6.01
N GLY A 41 -8.92 17.48 -7.26
CA GLY A 41 -8.81 18.86 -7.74
C GLY A 41 -9.81 19.83 -7.11
N ASP A 42 -11.00 19.36 -6.76
CA ASP A 42 -12.03 20.14 -6.07
C ASP A 42 -11.92 20.00 -4.54
N ASP A 43 -11.92 21.11 -3.81
CA ASP A 43 -11.67 21.12 -2.37
C ASP A 43 -12.78 20.48 -1.55
N ALA A 44 -14.04 20.62 -1.97
CA ALA A 44 -15.16 19.99 -1.28
C ALA A 44 -15.10 18.46 -1.44
N ARG A 45 -14.87 17.98 -2.66
CA ARG A 45 -14.67 16.56 -2.95
C ARG A 45 -13.43 15.99 -2.27
N ALA A 46 -12.31 16.70 -2.31
CA ALA A 46 -11.07 16.26 -1.67
C ALA A 46 -11.23 16.18 -0.14
N SER A 47 -11.85 17.18 0.49
CA SER A 47 -12.12 17.18 1.93
C SER A 47 -13.01 16.01 2.37
N ALA A 48 -14.02 15.66 1.55
CA ALA A 48 -14.91 14.54 1.83
C ALA A 48 -14.22 13.16 1.73
N LEU A 49 -13.14 13.05 0.95
CA LEU A 49 -12.43 11.79 0.73
C LEU A 49 -11.20 11.60 1.63
N LEU A 50 -10.40 12.65 1.81
CA LEU A 50 -9.08 12.55 2.45
C LEU A 50 -9.13 12.47 3.98
N GLY A 51 -10.10 13.16 4.59
CA GLY A 51 -10.07 13.50 6.00
C GLY A 51 -8.90 14.43 6.37
N ALA A 52 -8.67 14.64 7.66
CA ALA A 52 -7.57 15.47 8.16
C ALA A 52 -6.31 14.63 8.50
N LEU A 53 -5.13 15.25 8.44
CA LEU A 53 -3.91 14.65 8.96
C LEU A 53 -4.01 14.46 10.48
N VAL A 54 -3.56 13.31 10.97
CA VAL A 54 -3.76 12.92 12.38
C VAL A 54 -2.90 13.73 13.36
N ASN A 55 -1.73 14.20 12.94
CA ASN A 55 -0.81 14.97 13.78
C ASN A 55 0.19 15.82 12.97
N PRO A 56 0.92 16.76 13.62
CA PRO A 56 1.92 17.60 12.96
C PRO A 56 3.10 16.84 12.34
N ASP A 57 3.49 15.67 12.87
CA ASP A 57 4.61 14.90 12.35
C ASP A 57 4.31 14.32 10.97
N VAL A 58 3.05 13.90 10.73
CA VAL A 58 2.59 13.49 9.39
C VAL A 58 2.64 14.67 8.42
N LYS A 59 2.22 15.86 8.88
CA LYS A 59 2.30 17.07 8.05
C LYS A 59 3.75 17.36 7.66
N ALA A 60 4.68 17.35 8.62
CA ALA A 60 6.10 17.59 8.37
C ALA A 60 6.68 16.53 7.41
N ARG A 61 6.29 15.27 7.53
CA ARG A 61 6.72 14.19 6.62
C ARG A 61 6.22 14.40 5.20
N VAL A 62 4.97 14.85 5.02
CA VAL A 62 4.42 15.18 3.69
C VAL A 62 5.17 16.36 3.08
N GLU A 63 5.48 17.39 3.86
CA GLU A 63 6.22 18.57 3.41
C GLU A 63 7.68 18.24 3.04
N ALA A 64 8.32 17.30 3.75
CA ALA A 64 9.68 16.85 3.47
C ALA A 64 9.78 15.75 2.40
N ALA A 65 8.66 15.19 1.93
CA ALA A 65 8.67 14.03 1.03
C ALA A 65 9.42 14.29 -0.29
N GLY A 66 9.40 15.53 -0.78
CA GLY A 66 10.14 15.91 -1.98
C GLY A 66 11.67 15.85 -1.85
N GLU A 67 12.20 15.77 -0.62
CA GLU A 67 13.63 15.57 -0.37
C GLU A 67 14.07 14.11 -0.63
N LEU A 68 13.12 13.18 -0.74
CA LEU A 68 13.40 11.75 -0.92
C LEU A 68 13.70 11.38 -2.38
N GLY A 69 13.29 12.20 -3.36
CA GLY A 69 13.44 11.90 -4.78
C GLY A 69 12.71 12.89 -5.69
N GLU A 70 12.58 12.56 -6.97
CA GLU A 70 11.85 13.41 -7.93
C GLU A 70 10.34 13.35 -7.65
N VAL A 71 9.69 14.51 -7.47
CA VAL A 71 8.25 14.58 -7.19
C VAL A 71 7.45 14.44 -8.49
N ALA A 72 6.63 13.39 -8.56
CA ALA A 72 5.69 13.16 -9.66
C ALA A 72 4.32 13.81 -9.41
N LEU A 73 3.91 13.90 -8.14
CA LEU A 73 2.72 14.62 -7.69
C LEU A 73 3.05 15.34 -6.39
N ASP A 74 2.93 16.66 -6.38
CA ASP A 74 3.14 17.46 -5.17
C ASP A 74 1.88 17.53 -4.30
N SER A 75 2.07 17.63 -2.98
CA SER A 75 0.98 17.79 -2.02
C SER A 75 0.56 19.26 -1.90
N ARG A 76 -0.74 19.52 -1.97
CA ARG A 76 -1.33 20.84 -1.69
C ARG A 76 -2.19 20.82 -0.43
N THR A 77 -2.34 21.99 0.18
CA THR A 77 -3.39 22.22 1.18
C THR A 77 -4.77 22.19 0.50
N VAL A 78 -5.74 21.60 1.19
CA VAL A 78 -7.15 21.59 0.80
C VAL A 78 -7.92 22.39 1.84
N ALA A 79 -8.71 23.37 1.43
CA ALA A 79 -9.56 24.11 2.35
C ALA A 79 -10.79 23.27 2.73
N ASN A 80 -11.11 23.21 4.02
CA ASN A 80 -12.35 22.62 4.50
C ASN A 80 -13.31 23.73 4.94
N ALA A 81 -14.47 23.83 4.29
CA ALA A 81 -15.44 24.90 4.54
C ALA A 81 -16.13 24.78 5.91
N GLU A 82 -16.33 23.57 6.41
CA GLU A 82 -16.97 23.32 7.71
C GLU A 82 -15.97 23.47 8.87
N PHE A 83 -14.70 23.14 8.62
CA PHE A 83 -13.64 23.17 9.62
C PHE A 83 -12.42 23.95 9.09
N PRO A 84 -12.42 25.29 9.15
CA PRO A 84 -11.36 26.12 8.57
C PRO A 84 -9.94 25.84 9.12
N ASP A 85 -9.85 25.35 10.36
CA ASP A 85 -8.57 25.00 11.02
C ASP A 85 -8.13 23.54 10.76
N ALA A 86 -8.90 22.76 9.99
CA ALA A 86 -8.54 21.38 9.68
C ALA A 86 -7.29 21.33 8.78
N VAL A 87 -6.34 20.47 9.15
CA VAL A 87 -5.14 20.24 8.35
C VAL A 87 -5.42 19.14 7.33
N VAL A 88 -5.82 19.54 6.12
CA VAL A 88 -6.10 18.61 5.01
C VAL A 88 -5.03 18.79 3.92
N ARG A 89 -4.43 17.67 3.49
CA ARG A 89 -3.37 17.63 2.47
C ARG A 89 -3.68 16.56 1.43
N THR A 90 -3.49 16.87 0.15
CA THR A 90 -3.50 15.84 -0.91
C THR A 90 -2.26 14.94 -0.79
N PRO A 91 -2.29 13.72 -1.36
CA PRO A 91 -1.12 12.85 -1.39
C PRO A 91 0.05 13.44 -2.19
N VAL A 92 1.25 12.95 -1.88
CA VAL A 92 2.47 13.16 -2.66
C VAL A 92 2.91 11.83 -3.28
N VAL A 93 3.37 11.87 -4.53
CA VAL A 93 3.97 10.72 -5.22
C VAL A 93 5.39 11.07 -5.59
N VAL A 94 6.35 10.28 -5.11
CA VAL A 94 7.78 10.50 -5.34
C VAL A 94 8.34 9.34 -6.16
N LYS A 95 9.04 9.65 -7.25
CA LYS A 95 9.77 8.67 -8.06
C LYS A 95 11.06 8.29 -7.35
N LEU A 96 11.30 6.99 -7.22
CA LEU A 96 12.51 6.43 -6.64
C LEU A 96 13.10 5.37 -7.59
N ASP A 97 14.42 5.22 -7.55
CA ASP A 97 15.15 4.24 -8.34
C ASP A 97 15.41 2.98 -7.50
N GLY A 98 14.66 1.92 -7.77
CA GLY A 98 14.82 0.60 -7.15
C GLY A 98 15.74 -0.34 -7.91
N THR A 99 16.41 0.12 -8.98
CA THR A 99 17.39 -0.69 -9.73
C THR A 99 18.72 -0.80 -9.00
N LYS A 100 18.97 0.11 -8.05
CA LYS A 100 20.16 0.13 -7.21
C LYS A 100 19.90 -0.63 -5.91
N THR A 101 20.88 -1.43 -5.48
CA THR A 101 20.83 -2.05 -4.15
C THR A 101 21.20 -1.01 -3.10
N ASP A 102 20.21 -0.53 -2.34
CA ASP A 102 20.37 0.37 -1.21
C ASP A 102 19.44 -0.04 -0.08
N ASP A 103 19.98 -0.65 0.97
CA ASP A 103 19.22 -1.09 2.15
C ASP A 103 18.65 0.09 2.96
N GLY A 104 19.15 1.30 2.73
CA GLY A 104 18.67 2.55 3.31
C GLY A 104 17.60 3.25 2.48
N ALA A 105 17.19 2.68 1.34
CA ALA A 105 16.22 3.32 0.47
C ALA A 105 14.88 3.59 1.19
N ALA A 106 14.30 4.78 0.95
CA ALA A 106 13.08 5.22 1.62
C ALA A 106 11.90 4.25 1.47
N TYR A 107 11.80 3.57 0.32
CA TYR A 107 10.75 2.58 0.06
C TYR A 107 10.89 1.29 0.90
N LEU A 108 12.00 1.06 1.62
CA LEU A 108 12.18 -0.07 2.54
C LEU A 108 11.81 0.27 3.99
N SER A 109 11.36 1.49 4.24
CA SER A 109 10.86 1.95 5.54
C SER A 109 9.40 2.37 5.42
N GLU A 110 8.65 2.24 6.52
CA GLU A 110 7.30 2.79 6.59
C GLU A 110 7.35 4.33 6.57
N CYS A 111 6.59 4.93 5.66
CA CYS A 111 6.39 6.36 5.51
C CYS A 111 4.93 6.68 5.86
N PHE A 112 4.62 6.73 7.16
CA PHE A 112 3.26 6.95 7.63
C PHE A 112 2.72 8.32 7.18
N GLY A 113 1.66 8.32 6.36
CA GLY A 113 1.06 9.51 5.78
C GLY A 113 0.54 9.25 4.36
N PRO A 114 0.00 10.27 3.68
CA PRO A 114 -0.38 10.17 2.27
C PRO A 114 0.85 10.34 1.36
N VAL A 115 1.86 9.48 1.52
CA VAL A 115 3.09 9.45 0.73
C VAL A 115 3.20 8.11 0.02
N SER A 116 3.38 8.13 -1.29
CA SER A 116 3.60 6.94 -2.09
C SER A 116 4.86 7.08 -2.95
N PHE A 117 5.51 5.95 -3.21
CA PHE A 117 6.74 5.86 -4.00
C PHE A 117 6.48 5.13 -5.31
N ALA A 118 6.68 5.81 -6.44
CA ALA A 118 6.76 5.17 -7.74
C ALA A 118 8.18 4.62 -7.93
N VAL A 119 8.39 3.35 -7.61
CA VAL A 119 9.71 2.72 -7.61
C VAL A 119 9.97 2.08 -8.97
N ALA A 120 10.90 2.65 -9.73
CA ALA A 120 11.38 2.05 -10.98
C ALA A 120 12.21 0.80 -10.66
N VAL A 121 11.81 -0.37 -11.17
CA VAL A 121 12.55 -1.62 -11.01
C VAL A 121 13.06 -2.14 -12.35
N GLU A 122 14.05 -3.04 -12.34
CA GLU A 122 14.63 -3.54 -13.59
C GLU A 122 13.62 -4.30 -14.46
N SER A 123 12.72 -5.08 -13.85
CA SER A 123 11.74 -5.92 -14.54
C SER A 123 10.65 -6.38 -13.59
N THR A 124 9.62 -7.06 -14.10
CA THR A 124 8.60 -7.71 -13.26
C THR A 124 9.21 -8.74 -12.32
N THR A 125 10.21 -9.50 -12.75
CA THR A 125 10.94 -10.44 -11.87
C THR A 125 11.63 -9.69 -10.73
N ALA A 126 12.28 -8.56 -11.02
CA ALA A 126 12.90 -7.74 -9.99
C ALA A 126 11.87 -7.13 -9.02
N ALA A 127 10.68 -6.74 -9.49
CA ALA A 127 9.57 -6.33 -8.63
C ALA A 127 9.15 -7.46 -7.67
N LEU A 128 9.00 -8.69 -8.16
CA LEU A 128 8.63 -9.85 -7.34
C LEU A 128 9.70 -10.17 -6.29
N ASP A 129 10.98 -10.10 -6.66
CA ASP A 129 12.10 -10.31 -5.73
C ASP A 129 12.15 -9.22 -4.65
N LEU A 130 11.94 -7.96 -5.03
CA LEU A 130 11.85 -6.86 -4.08
C LEU A 130 10.65 -7.02 -3.16
N LEU A 131 9.47 -7.31 -3.71
CA LEU A 131 8.24 -7.57 -2.95
C LEU A 131 8.46 -8.67 -1.91
N ARG A 132 9.01 -9.82 -2.33
CA ARG A 132 9.30 -10.97 -1.46
C ARG A 132 10.20 -10.55 -0.29
N ARG A 133 11.30 -9.87 -0.56
CA ARG A 133 12.21 -9.37 0.49
C ARG A 133 11.52 -8.37 1.41
N THR A 134 10.75 -7.43 0.87
CA THR A 134 10.03 -6.44 1.68
C THR A 134 9.03 -7.09 2.62
N ILE A 135 8.21 -8.03 2.15
CA ILE A 135 7.25 -8.73 3.01
C ILE A 135 7.98 -9.51 4.11
N ARG A 136 9.04 -10.24 3.75
CA ARG A 136 9.82 -11.04 4.69
C ARG A 136 10.45 -10.21 5.80
N ASP A 137 11.13 -9.13 5.41
CA ASP A 137 12.02 -8.40 6.31
C ASP A 137 11.31 -7.25 7.03
N LYS A 138 10.27 -6.67 6.42
CA LYS A 138 9.55 -5.48 6.91
C LYS A 138 8.08 -5.74 7.20
N GLY A 139 7.50 -6.80 6.63
CA GLY A 139 6.07 -7.10 6.74
C GLY A 139 5.23 -6.31 5.73
N ALA A 140 4.05 -6.85 5.43
CA ALA A 140 3.03 -6.16 4.65
C ALA A 140 1.63 -6.60 5.09
N MET A 141 0.72 -5.63 5.21
CA MET A 141 -0.69 -5.91 5.47
C MET A 141 -1.45 -6.30 4.20
N THR A 142 -1.07 -5.72 3.07
CA THR A 142 -1.74 -5.88 1.78
C THR A 142 -0.74 -5.80 0.63
N VAL A 143 -0.99 -6.61 -0.41
CA VAL A 143 -0.30 -6.58 -1.69
C VAL A 143 -1.35 -6.41 -2.78
N GLY A 144 -1.14 -5.45 -3.67
CA GLY A 144 -1.93 -5.30 -4.90
C GLY A 144 -1.04 -5.59 -6.11
N ALA A 145 -1.55 -6.34 -7.08
CA ALA A 145 -0.83 -6.58 -8.33
C ALA A 145 -1.74 -6.44 -9.56
N TYR A 146 -1.17 -5.93 -10.65
CA TYR A 146 -1.84 -5.66 -11.91
C TYR A 146 -1.08 -6.36 -13.03
N THR A 147 -1.72 -7.33 -13.69
CA THR A 147 -1.10 -8.12 -14.76
C THR A 147 -2.16 -8.77 -15.63
N THR A 148 -1.86 -8.90 -16.92
CA THR A 148 -2.60 -9.73 -17.87
C THR A 148 -1.85 -11.03 -18.21
N SER A 149 -0.63 -11.22 -17.70
CA SER A 149 0.16 -12.45 -17.85
C SER A 149 -0.24 -13.45 -16.76
N PRO A 150 -0.73 -14.66 -17.13
CA PRO A 150 -0.98 -15.74 -16.18
C PRO A 150 0.27 -16.22 -15.45
N GLU A 151 1.44 -16.07 -16.05
CA GLU A 151 2.73 -16.42 -15.44
C GLU A 151 3.07 -15.47 -14.30
N VAL A 152 2.88 -14.17 -14.51
CA VAL A 152 3.11 -13.14 -13.48
C VAL A 152 2.07 -13.25 -12.36
N GLU A 153 0.82 -13.55 -12.70
CA GLU A 153 -0.26 -13.78 -11.72
C GLU A 153 0.11 -14.89 -10.74
N ARG A 154 0.49 -16.07 -11.26
CA ARG A 154 0.95 -17.19 -10.41
C ARG A 154 2.19 -16.83 -9.60
N ALA A 155 3.14 -16.12 -10.20
CA ALA A 155 4.37 -15.77 -9.51
C ALA A 155 4.13 -14.81 -8.32
N VAL A 156 3.17 -13.87 -8.43
CA VAL A 156 2.81 -13.02 -7.29
C VAL A 156 1.99 -13.76 -6.23
N GLU A 157 1.14 -14.70 -6.64
CA GLU A 157 0.46 -15.63 -5.71
C GLU A 157 1.49 -16.43 -4.89
N ASP A 158 2.48 -17.04 -5.55
CA ASP A 158 3.54 -17.81 -4.88
C ASP A 158 4.32 -16.95 -3.88
N VAL A 159 4.67 -15.70 -4.22
CA VAL A 159 5.33 -14.78 -3.29
C VAL A 159 4.44 -14.49 -2.07
N CYS A 160 3.16 -14.22 -2.29
CA CYS A 160 2.25 -13.87 -1.19
C CYS A 160 1.92 -15.07 -0.29
N LEU A 161 1.85 -16.28 -0.87
CA LEU A 161 1.68 -17.52 -0.12
C LEU A 161 2.92 -17.82 0.73
N ASP A 162 4.11 -17.76 0.14
CA ASP A 162 5.37 -18.06 0.83
C ASP A 162 5.64 -17.09 1.97
N GLU A 163 5.40 -15.79 1.76
CA GLU A 163 5.68 -14.74 2.74
C GLU A 163 4.43 -14.32 3.55
N SER A 164 3.32 -15.08 3.44
CA SER A 164 2.09 -14.86 4.19
C SER A 164 1.54 -13.43 4.11
N ALA A 165 1.30 -12.92 2.89
CA ALA A 165 0.70 -11.61 2.64
C ALA A 165 -0.67 -11.74 1.95
N GLN A 166 -1.59 -10.81 2.25
CA GLN A 166 -2.91 -10.77 1.61
C GLN A 166 -2.80 -10.13 0.23
N LEU A 167 -3.27 -10.82 -0.81
CA LEU A 167 -3.15 -10.42 -2.21
C LEU A 167 -4.50 -9.96 -2.79
N SER A 168 -4.50 -8.85 -3.52
CA SER A 168 -5.58 -8.43 -4.41
C SER A 168 -5.06 -8.31 -5.84
N LEU A 169 -5.76 -8.93 -6.79
CA LEU A 169 -5.39 -8.95 -8.20
C LEU A 169 -6.32 -8.08 -9.04
N ASN A 170 -5.74 -7.25 -9.90
CA ASN A 170 -6.43 -6.56 -10.99
C ASN A 170 -7.67 -5.74 -10.52
N LEU A 171 -7.54 -5.02 -9.40
CA LEU A 171 -8.60 -4.15 -8.87
C LEU A 171 -8.79 -2.89 -9.75
N THR A 172 -9.66 -2.97 -10.74
CA THR A 172 -9.98 -1.86 -11.67
C THR A 172 -11.42 -1.34 -11.51
N GLY A 173 -12.11 -1.75 -10.45
CA GLY A 173 -13.51 -1.40 -10.15
C GLY A 173 -13.68 -0.61 -8.86
N GLY A 174 -14.83 -0.79 -8.19
CA GLY A 174 -15.16 -0.09 -6.93
C GLY A 174 -14.61 -0.72 -5.65
N VAL A 175 -13.79 -1.77 -5.78
CA VAL A 175 -13.07 -2.40 -4.66
C VAL A 175 -11.63 -1.91 -4.70
N TYR A 176 -11.13 -1.46 -3.56
CA TYR A 176 -9.79 -0.92 -3.40
C TYR A 176 -8.98 -1.78 -2.43
N VAL A 177 -7.67 -1.89 -2.66
CA VAL A 177 -6.77 -2.76 -1.87
C VAL A 177 -6.78 -2.44 -0.36
N ASN A 178 -7.13 -1.22 0.03
CA ASN A 178 -7.19 -0.81 1.42
C ASN A 178 -8.46 -1.28 2.15
N GLN A 179 -9.46 -1.81 1.44
CA GLN A 179 -10.73 -2.26 1.99
C GLN A 179 -10.64 -3.73 2.43
N THR A 180 -11.24 -4.04 3.58
CA THR A 180 -11.42 -5.40 4.08
C THR A 180 -12.83 -5.53 4.68
N ALA A 181 -13.56 -6.58 4.33
CA ALA A 181 -14.88 -6.88 4.84
C ALA A 181 -14.82 -7.91 5.98
N ALA A 182 -15.41 -7.56 7.13
CA ALA A 182 -15.59 -8.52 8.22
C ALA A 182 -16.36 -9.75 7.74
N PHE A 183 -16.04 -10.91 8.32
CA PHE A 183 -16.61 -12.22 7.97
C PHE A 183 -16.20 -12.77 6.58
N SER A 184 -15.30 -12.10 5.87
CA SER A 184 -14.71 -12.57 4.60
C SER A 184 -13.19 -12.47 4.65
N ASP A 185 -12.69 -11.26 4.89
CA ASP A 185 -11.29 -10.93 4.66
C ASP A 185 -10.52 -10.92 5.98
N PHE A 186 -9.44 -11.69 6.03
CA PHE A 186 -8.54 -11.69 7.18
C PHE A 186 -7.64 -10.45 7.12
N HIS A 187 -7.74 -9.58 8.13
CA HIS A 187 -6.86 -8.42 8.23
C HIS A 187 -5.57 -8.80 8.97
N GLY A 188 -4.45 -8.80 8.23
CA GLY A 188 -3.20 -9.40 8.66
C GLY A 188 -3.25 -10.93 8.58
N SER A 189 -2.10 -11.57 8.37
CA SER A 189 -1.98 -13.04 8.29
C SER A 189 -1.49 -13.68 9.58
N GLY A 190 -0.76 -12.93 10.42
CA GLY A 190 0.01 -13.51 11.53
C GLY A 190 1.35 -14.13 11.13
N GLY A 191 1.67 -14.17 9.82
CA GLY A 191 2.82 -14.89 9.27
C GLY A 191 4.00 -14.02 8.82
N ASN A 192 3.88 -12.70 8.90
CA ASN A 192 4.95 -11.76 8.54
C ASN A 192 5.10 -10.64 9.59
N PRO A 193 6.18 -9.84 9.58
CA PRO A 193 6.44 -8.84 10.62
C PRO A 193 5.36 -7.76 10.84
N ALA A 194 4.42 -7.57 9.90
CA ALA A 194 3.39 -6.54 10.03
C ALA A 194 2.34 -6.88 11.11
N ALA A 195 2.09 -8.17 11.37
CA ALA A 195 1.18 -8.61 12.41
C ALA A 195 1.48 -10.05 12.84
N ASN A 196 1.45 -10.30 14.15
CA ASN A 196 1.64 -11.65 14.72
C ASN A 196 0.32 -12.44 14.91
N ALA A 197 -0.81 -11.89 14.45
CA ALA A 197 -2.11 -12.54 14.42
C ALA A 197 -2.97 -12.00 13.27
N ALA A 198 -3.95 -12.78 12.84
CA ALA A 198 -4.99 -12.35 11.91
C ALA A 198 -6.22 -11.81 12.66
N LEU A 199 -6.95 -10.84 12.07
CA LEU A 199 -8.24 -10.35 12.56
C LEU A 199 -9.38 -10.84 11.64
N CYS A 200 -10.17 -11.83 12.04
CA CYS A 200 -9.92 -12.75 13.14
C CYS A 200 -10.08 -14.22 12.73
N ASP A 201 -9.33 -15.09 13.39
CA ASP A 201 -9.34 -16.55 13.20
C ASP A 201 -9.47 -17.29 14.54
N GLY A 202 -9.38 -18.63 14.50
CA GLY A 202 -9.42 -19.45 15.71
C GLY A 202 -8.26 -19.16 16.67
N ALA A 203 -7.05 -18.93 16.15
CA ALA A 203 -5.85 -18.66 16.95
C ALA A 203 -5.96 -17.33 17.72
N PHE A 204 -6.63 -16.34 17.13
CA PHE A 204 -6.86 -15.03 17.73
C PHE A 204 -7.61 -15.09 19.06
N VAL A 205 -8.49 -16.10 19.26
CA VAL A 205 -9.37 -16.19 20.45
C VAL A 205 -9.13 -17.41 21.31
N ALA A 206 -8.75 -18.56 20.72
CA ALA A 206 -8.73 -19.85 21.41
C ALA A 206 -7.77 -19.88 22.61
N ASN A 207 -6.69 -19.09 22.56
CA ASN A 207 -5.69 -19.08 23.62
C ASN A 207 -6.01 -18.08 24.77
N ARG A 208 -7.14 -17.38 24.75
CA ARG A 208 -7.52 -16.36 25.76
C ARG A 208 -8.17 -16.93 27.01
N PHE A 209 -8.60 -18.18 27.00
CA PHE A 209 -9.22 -18.86 28.15
C PHE A 209 -8.74 -20.32 28.26
N ARG A 210 -8.99 -20.95 29.41
CA ARG A 210 -8.68 -22.36 29.67
C ARG A 210 -9.91 -23.08 30.20
N VAL A 211 -9.97 -24.38 29.96
CA VAL A 211 -11.02 -25.26 30.47
C VAL A 211 -10.43 -26.13 31.58
N VAL A 212 -11.11 -26.18 32.72
CA VAL A 212 -10.74 -27.04 33.86
C VAL A 212 -11.91 -27.98 34.14
N GLU A 213 -11.67 -29.29 34.04
CA GLU A 213 -12.68 -30.31 34.32
C GLU A 213 -12.66 -30.72 35.80
N VAL A 214 -13.86 -30.92 36.36
CA VAL A 214 -14.04 -31.64 37.62
C VAL A 214 -15.00 -32.79 37.37
N ARG A 215 -14.57 -34.02 37.70
CA ARG A 215 -15.39 -35.24 37.59
C ARG A 215 -15.53 -35.94 38.94
N ARG A 216 -16.68 -36.58 39.17
CA ARG A 216 -16.99 -37.36 40.38
C ARG A 216 -17.82 -38.60 40.01
N GLN A 217 -17.76 -39.65 40.83
CA GLN A 217 -18.67 -40.80 40.70
C GLN A 217 -20.11 -40.37 41.04
N ALA A 218 -21.09 -41.08 40.48
CA ALA A 218 -22.51 -40.92 40.81
C ALA A 218 -22.81 -41.39 42.23
#